data_AF-A0AAV7MQS1-F1
#
_entry.id   AF-A0AAV7MQS1-F1
#
_cell.length_a   1.000
_cell.length_b   1.000
_cell.length_c   1.000
_cell.angle_alpha   90.00
_cell.angle_beta   90.00
_cell.angle_gamma   90.00
#
_symmetry.space_group_name_H-M   'P 1'
#
loop_
_entity.id
_entity.type
_entity.pdbx_description
1 polymer ?
#
loop_
_entity_poly.entity_id
_entity_poly.type
_entity_poly.pdbx_seq_one_letter_code
_entity_poly.pdbx_strand_id
1 'polypeptide(L)'
;DWEKKRPLVLYAIRTHVQASLGHSPFEMLFGRQPRTLLDMLAEQWEDTEEEVKDLLTYTRDLRENLHTVWEEAHTALQEAQNNQKQIYDTRSAVRTLTVGDKALVLLPST
;
A
#
# COMPACT_ATOMS: atom_id res chain seq x y z
N ASP A 1 13.49 11.51 -21.60
CA ASP A 1 13.52 12.06 -20.23
C ASP A 1 12.76 11.15 -19.24
N TRP A 2 11.52 10.77 -19.53
CA TRP A 2 10.71 9.82 -18.73
C TRP A 2 11.42 8.52 -18.34
N GLU A 3 12.05 7.83 -19.30
CA GLU A 3 12.78 6.58 -19.07
C GLU A 3 13.84 6.68 -17.98
N LYS A 4 14.50 7.85 -17.85
CA LYS A 4 15.53 8.10 -16.83
C LYS A 4 14.91 8.35 -15.45
N LYS A 5 13.71 8.94 -15.40
CA LYS A 5 13.00 9.26 -14.15
C LYS A 5 12.15 8.10 -13.63
N ARG A 6 11.78 7.15 -14.49
CA ARG A 6 10.94 5.99 -14.13
C ARG A 6 11.44 5.25 -12.87
N PRO A 7 12.74 4.91 -12.72
CA PRO A 7 13.20 4.22 -11.51
C PRO A 7 13.00 5.05 -10.23
N LEU A 8 13.19 6.37 -10.30
CA LEU A 8 13.01 7.28 -9.18
C LEU A 8 11.53 7.38 -8.77
N VAL A 9 10.63 7.47 -9.76
CA VAL A 9 9.18 7.49 -9.51
C VAL A 9 8.71 6.17 -8.91
N LEU A 10 9.16 5.03 -9.45
CA LEU A 10 8.82 3.72 -8.91
C LEU A 10 9.35 3.54 -7.49
N TYR A 11 10.56 4.02 -7.20
CA TYR A 11 11.11 4.03 -5.85
C TYR A 11 10.20 4.79 -4.90
N ALA A 12 9.86 6.05 -5.23
CA ALA A 12 8.99 6.87 -4.40
C ALA A 12 7.63 6.19 -4.14
N ILE A 13 7.01 5.59 -5.16
CA ILE A 13 5.73 4.88 -4.99
C ILE A 13 5.86 3.65 -4.09
N ARG A 14 6.97 2.89 -4.20
CA ARG A 14 7.15 1.64 -3.46
C ARG A 14 7.53 1.86 -2.00
N THR A 15 8.21 2.95 -1.70
CA THR A 15 8.66 3.26 -0.33
C THR A 15 7.68 4.14 0.43
N HIS A 16 6.75 4.82 -0.25
CA HIS A 16 5.77 5.66 0.41
C HIS A 16 4.63 4.83 1.01
N VAL A 17 4.21 5.20 2.23
CA VAL A 17 3.04 4.60 2.89
C VAL A 17 1.78 4.95 2.11
N GLN A 18 1.00 3.95 1.73
CA GLN A 18 -0.26 4.17 1.02
C GLN A 18 -1.38 4.48 2.02
N ALA A 19 -2.06 5.61 1.83
CA ALA A 19 -3.01 6.16 2.80
C ALA A 19 -4.21 5.26 3.17
N SER A 20 -4.61 4.33 2.30
CA SER A 20 -5.73 3.41 2.54
C SER A 20 -5.27 2.08 3.15
N LEU A 21 -4.01 1.69 2.97
CA LEU A 21 -3.44 0.45 3.47
C LEU A 21 -2.60 0.66 4.73
N GLY A 22 -2.10 1.86 5.01
CA GLY A 22 -1.26 2.13 6.19
C GLY A 22 0.17 1.62 6.09
N HIS A 23 0.51 0.84 5.06
CA HIS A 23 1.86 0.32 4.79
C HIS A 23 2.36 0.71 3.40
N SER A 24 3.67 0.59 3.18
CA SER A 24 4.26 0.79 1.85
C SER A 24 4.15 -0.48 0.98
N PRO A 25 4.06 -0.38 -0.36
CA PRO A 25 4.06 -1.55 -1.23
C PRO A 25 5.28 -2.46 -1.06
N PHE A 26 6.45 -1.89 -0.72
CA PHE A 26 7.65 -2.67 -0.41
C PHE A 26 7.47 -3.50 0.85
N GLU A 27 6.96 -2.89 1.91
CA GLU A 27 6.73 -3.54 3.20
C GLU A 27 5.73 -4.70 3.08
N MET A 28 4.66 -4.53 2.30
CA MET A 28 3.69 -5.60 2.04
C MET A 28 4.28 -6.83 1.32
N LEU A 29 5.35 -6.64 0.54
CA LEU A 29 6.01 -7.73 -0.19
C LEU A 29 7.13 -8.39 0.61
N PHE A 30 7.84 -7.61 1.42
CA PHE A 30 9.06 -8.08 2.10
C PHE A 30 8.94 -8.14 3.62
N GLY A 31 7.81 -7.76 4.21
CA GLY A 31 7.58 -7.78 5.66
C GLY A 31 8.54 -6.90 6.46
N ARG A 32 9.16 -5.91 5.81
CA ARG A 32 10.12 -4.97 6.41
C ARG A 32 10.19 -3.67 5.64
N GLN A 33 10.67 -2.62 6.31
CA GLN A 33 10.94 -1.34 5.66
C GLN A 33 12.11 -1.45 4.67
N PRO A 34 12.09 -0.69 3.57
CA PRO A 34 13.20 -0.64 2.63
C PRO A 34 14.41 0.03 3.32
N ARG A 35 15.58 -0.60 3.24
CA ARG A 35 16.84 0.01 3.70
C ARG A 35 17.22 1.13 2.74
N THR A 36 17.19 2.36 3.22
CA THR A 36 17.46 3.57 2.45
C THR A 36 18.91 4.03 2.61
N LEU A 37 19.32 5.02 1.81
CA LEU A 37 20.64 5.65 1.95
C LEU A 37 20.82 6.35 3.31
N LEU A 38 19.73 6.86 3.89
CA LEU A 38 19.79 7.49 5.21
C LEU A 38 19.99 6.44 6.30
N ASP A 39 19.37 5.27 6.16
CA ASP A 39 19.55 4.17 7.10
C ASP A 39 21.00 3.67 7.06
N MET A 40 21.58 3.52 5.87
CA MET A 40 23.00 3.17 5.71
C MET A 40 23.96 4.20 6.32
N LEU A 41 23.66 5.49 6.19
CA LEU A 41 24.45 6.55 6.81
C LEU A 41 24.34 6.54 8.34
N ALA A 42 23.14 6.28 8.87
CA ALA A 42 22.91 6.16 10.30
C ALA A 42 23.64 4.95 10.89
N GLU A 43 23.52 3.78 10.26
CA GLU A 43 24.23 2.55 10.64
C GLU A 43 25.75 2.76 10.69
N GLN A 44 26.31 3.46 9.71
CA GLN A 44 27.74 3.79 9.69
C GLN A 44 28.15 4.77 10.81
N TRP A 45 27.29 5.72 11.18
CA TRP A 45 27.58 6.64 12.28
C TRP A 45 27.43 6.00 13.65
N GLU A 46 26.53 5.03 13.78
CA GLU A 46 26.22 4.33 15.03
C GLU A 46 27.04 3.04 15.22
N ASP A 47 27.94 2.69 14.28
CA ASP A 47 28.68 1.42 14.22
C ASP A 47 27.75 0.21 14.44
N THR A 48 26.51 0.31 13.95
CA THR A 48 25.50 -0.73 14.08
C THR A 48 25.45 -1.51 12.77
N GLU A 49 26.03 -2.71 12.77
CA GLU A 49 25.85 -3.65 11.67
C GLU A 49 24.61 -4.52 11.89
N GLU A 50 23.89 -4.80 10.80
CA GLU A 50 22.72 -5.68 10.83
C GLU A 50 23.18 -7.11 11.19
N GLU A 51 22.64 -7.68 12.27
CA GLU A 51 22.99 -9.03 12.70
C GLU A 51 22.58 -10.06 11.62
N VAL A 52 23.54 -10.88 11.18
CA VAL A 52 23.29 -11.93 10.19
C VAL A 52 22.45 -13.02 10.84
N LYS A 53 21.14 -13.00 10.55
CA LYS A 53 20.21 -14.03 11.02
C LYS A 53 20.44 -15.36 10.30
N ASP A 54 20.30 -16.45 11.04
CA ASP A 54 20.18 -17.79 10.45
C ASP A 54 18.95 -17.87 9.53
N LEU A 55 19.03 -18.71 8.50
CA LEU A 55 17.99 -18.84 7.47
C LEU A 55 16.64 -19.25 8.06
N LEU A 56 16.63 -20.14 9.06
CA LEU A 56 15.38 -20.60 9.68
C LEU A 56 14.72 -19.48 10.47
N THR A 57 15.50 -18.70 11.22
CA THR A 57 15.01 -17.54 11.96
C THR A 57 14.48 -16.48 11.00
N TYR A 58 15.24 -16.16 9.95
CA TYR A 58 14.84 -15.18 8.94
C TYR A 58 13.52 -15.54 8.25
N THR A 59 13.37 -16.80 7.82
CA THR A 59 12.15 -17.24 7.12
C THR A 59 10.93 -17.28 8.04
N ARG A 60 11.13 -17.62 9.32
CA ARG A 60 10.08 -17.54 10.34
C ARG A 60 9.62 -16.10 10.57
N ASP A 61 10.56 -15.20 10.84
CA ASP A 61 10.30 -13.77 11.06
C ASP A 61 9.59 -13.14 9.84
N LEU A 62 10.07 -13.46 8.62
CA LEU A 62 9.45 -12.96 7.39
C LEU A 62 7.98 -13.35 7.28
N ARG A 63 7.65 -14.61 7.59
CA ARG A 63 6.27 -15.09 7.54
C ARG A 63 5.39 -14.43 8.59
N GLU A 64 5.90 -14.30 9.82
CA GLU A 64 5.20 -13.64 10.92
C GLU A 64 4.91 -12.17 10.57
N ASN A 65 5.94 -11.43 10.13
CA ASN A 65 5.79 -10.03 9.75
C ASN A 65 4.83 -9.82 8.58
N LEU A 66 4.92 -10.66 7.54
CA LEU A 66 3.99 -10.56 6.41
C LEU A 66 2.55 -10.80 6.86
N HIS A 67 2.31 -11.78 7.72
CA HIS A 67 0.96 -12.04 8.25
C HIS A 67 0.41 -10.80 8.95
N THR A 68 1.18 -10.20 9.86
CA THR A 68 0.79 -9.01 10.60
C THR A 68 0.52 -7.82 9.68
N VAL A 69 1.45 -7.49 8.77
CA VAL A 69 1.30 -6.38 7.81
C VAL A 69 0.06 -6.58 6.92
N TRP A 70 -0.22 -7.81 6.48
CA TRP A 70 -1.39 -8.08 5.66
C TRP A 70 -2.70 -7.98 6.44
N GLU A 71 -2.74 -8.43 7.69
CA GLU A 71 -3.93 -8.27 8.56
C GLU A 71 -4.23 -6.79 8.81
N GLU A 72 -3.21 -6.00 9.18
CA GLU A 72 -3.31 -4.56 9.41
C GLU A 72 -3.71 -3.80 8.13
N ALA A 73 -3.10 -4.14 6.99
CA ALA A 73 -3.47 -3.54 5.72
C ALA A 73 -4.90 -3.88 5.31
N HIS A 74 -5.38 -5.09 5.60
CA HIS A 74 -6.73 -5.50 5.26
C HIS A 74 -7.78 -4.74 6.06
N THR A 75 -7.58 -4.58 7.37
CA THR A 75 -8.49 -3.83 8.24
C THR A 75 -8.52 -2.36 7.86
N ALA A 76 -7.35 -1.74 7.67
CA ALA A 76 -7.23 -0.35 7.20
C ALA A 76 -7.93 -0.14 5.85
N LEU A 77 -7.76 -1.08 4.91
CA LEU A 77 -8.38 -1.00 3.59
C LEU A 77 -9.91 -1.06 3.68
N GLN A 78 -10.46 -1.95 4.51
CA GLN A 78 -11.90 -2.05 4.71
C GLN A 78 -12.48 -0.75 5.29
N GLU A 79 -11.81 -0.17 6.29
CA GLU A 79 -12.22 1.11 6.89
C GLU A 79 -12.16 2.26 5.87
N ALA A 80 -11.07 2.33 5.11
CA ALA A 80 -10.90 3.33 4.05
C ALA A 80 -11.98 3.22 2.97
N GLN A 81 -12.31 2.00 2.53
CA GLN A 81 -13.38 1.74 1.57
C GLN A 81 -14.75 2.15 2.12
N ASN A 82 -15.05 1.83 3.38
CA ASN A 82 -16.30 2.22 4.02
C ASN A 82 -16.45 3.75 4.10
N ASN A 83 -15.39 4.45 4.50
CA ASN A 83 -15.39 5.92 4.56
C ASN A 83 -15.53 6.54 3.17
N GLN A 84 -14.81 6.04 2.18
CA GLN A 84 -14.92 6.50 0.78
C GLN A 84 -16.33 6.30 0.24
N LYS A 85 -16.96 5.15 0.53
CA LYS A 85 -18.35 4.88 0.17
C LYS A 85 -19.30 5.88 0.82
N GLN A 86 -19.20 6.10 2.13
CA GLN A 86 -20.06 7.06 2.85
C GLN A 86 -19.95 8.48 2.27
N ILE A 87 -18.73 8.94 1.98
CA ILE A 87 -18.48 10.25 1.38
C ILE A 87 -19.09 10.33 -0.03
N TYR A 88 -18.92 9.28 -0.84
CA TYR A 88 -19.48 9.20 -2.18
C TYR A 88 -21.02 9.21 -2.13
N ASP A 89 -21.62 8.38 -1.28
CA ASP A 89 -23.06 8.25 -1.12
C ASP A 89 -23.70 9.57 -0.64
N THR A 90 -23.03 10.31 0.24
CA THR A 90 -23.49 11.63 0.71
C THR A 90 -23.58 12.67 -0.41
N ARG A 91 -22.66 12.60 -1.39
CA ARG A 91 -22.66 13.49 -2.57
C ARG A 91 -23.55 12.97 -3.69
N SER A 92 -24.04 11.74 -3.57
CA SER A 92 -24.93 11.12 -4.53
C SER A 92 -26.37 11.59 -4.30
N ALA A 93 -27.08 11.89 -5.38
CA ALA A 93 -28.51 12.14 -5.33
C ALA A 93 -29.25 10.84 -5.64
N VAL A 94 -30.27 10.51 -4.84
CA VAL A 94 -31.24 9.48 -5.21
C VAL A 94 -31.99 9.98 -6.44
N ARG A 95 -31.69 9.38 -7.60
CA ARG A 95 -32.33 9.75 -8.88
C ARG A 95 -33.43 8.75 -9.20
N THR A 96 -34.67 9.22 -9.23
CA THR A 96 -35.79 8.46 -9.80
C THR A 96 -35.81 8.74 -11.30
N LEU A 97 -35.70 7.70 -12.13
CA LEU A 97 -35.75 7.81 -13.58
C LEU A 97 -37.17 7.52 -14.07
N THR A 98 -37.63 8.28 -15.06
CA THR A 98 -38.90 8.09 -15.74
C THR A 98 -38.69 7.55 -17.16
N VAL A 99 -39.75 6.98 -17.74
CA VAL A 99 -39.69 6.44 -19.11
C VAL A 99 -39.35 7.57 -20.09
N GLY A 100 -38.19 7.47 -20.74
CA GLY A 100 -37.66 8.49 -21.66
C GLY A 100 -36.37 9.15 -21.19
N ASP A 101 -36.00 9.01 -19.91
CA ASP A 101 -34.76 9.56 -19.38
C ASP A 101 -33.52 8.78 -19.86
N LYS A 102 -32.41 9.49 -20.09
CA LYS A 102 -31.12 8.87 -20.44
C LYS A 102 -30.39 8.48 -19.16
N ALA A 103 -30.07 7.19 -19.05
CA ALA A 103 -29.30 6.65 -17.93
C ALA A 103 -27.93 6.13 -18.39
N LEU A 104 -26.91 6.32 -17.54
CA LEU A 104 -25.61 5.66 -17.70
C LEU A 104 -25.76 4.20 -17.27
N VAL A 105 -25.52 3.28 -18.20
CA VAL A 105 -25.54 1.83 -17.94
C VAL A 105 -24.11 1.34 -17.86
N LEU A 106 -23.74 0.70 -16.75
CA LEU A 106 -22.49 -0.02 -16.63
C LEU A 106 -22.67 -1.37 -17.33
N LEU A 107 -22.08 -1.53 -18.51
CA LEU A 107 -22.02 -2.82 -19.19
C LEU A 107 -20.87 -3.63 -18.59
N PRO A 108 -21.09 -4.89 -18.18
CA PRO A 108 -20.00 -5.75 -17.77
C PRO A 108 -19.10 -6.01 -18.98
N SER A 109 -17.87 -5.50 -18.94
CA SER A 109 -16.85 -5.85 -19.92
C SER A 109 -16.34 -7.26 -19.61
N THR A 110 -16.51 -8.17 -20.57
CA THR A 110 -15.93 -9.53 -20.57
C THR A 110 -14.41 -9.49 -20.67
#